data_AF-A0A7R9DSK2-F1
#
_entry.id   AF-A0A7R9DSK2-F1
#
_cell.length_a   1.000
_cell.length_b   1.000
_cell.length_c   1.000
_cell.angle_alpha   90.00
_cell.angle_beta   90.00
_cell.angle_gamma   90.00
#
_symmetry.space_group_name_H-M   'P 1'
#
loop_
_entity.id
_entity.type
_entity.pdbx_description
1 polymer ?
#
loop_
_entity_poly.entity_id
_entity_poly.type
_entity_poly.pdbx_seq_one_letter_code
_entity_poly.pdbx_strand_id
1 'polypeptide(L)'
;MSLVVFYAYIWEHLGNGPMWNKVVKRNADLCKLSMWRNMLYVQNFYPFEEMCATHTHQLALDMQLSLVAPPLVYLLFLSQGWGILLIATLQVISVALRYYVSVQDKLSPLLYNGIT
;
A
#
# COMPACT_ATOMS: atom_id res chain seq x y z
N MET A 1 -7.08 11.16 -3.39
CA MET A 1 -6.28 12.00 -4.33
C MET A 1 -5.84 13.34 -3.74
N SER A 2 -6.68 14.04 -2.99
CA SER A 2 -6.38 15.36 -2.39
C SER A 2 -5.09 15.39 -1.55
N LEU A 3 -4.84 14.35 -0.77
CA LEU A 3 -3.64 14.24 0.08
C LEU A 3 -2.35 14.15 -0.76
N VAL A 4 -2.33 13.35 -1.83
CA VAL A 4 -1.16 13.19 -2.73
C VAL A 4 -0.83 14.52 -3.41
N VAL A 5 -1.85 15.26 -3.86
CA VAL A 5 -1.69 16.59 -4.45
C VAL A 5 -1.17 17.60 -3.43
N PHE A 6 -1.68 17.54 -2.19
CA PHE A 6 -1.20 18.38 -1.10
C PHE A 6 0.28 18.12 -0.80
N TYR A 7 0.70 16.86 -0.70
CA TYR A 7 2.10 16.48 -0.50
C TYR A 7 3.01 16.89 -1.67
N ALA A 8 2.52 16.79 -2.90
CA ALA A 8 3.30 17.11 -4.09
C ALA A 8 3.51 18.63 -4.29
N TYR A 9 2.47 19.46 -4.12
CA TYR A 9 2.53 20.86 -4.53
C TYR A 9 2.50 21.86 -3.37
N ILE A 10 1.80 21.52 -2.29
CA ILE A 10 1.54 22.47 -1.20
C ILE A 10 2.58 22.31 -0.10
N TRP A 11 2.90 21.07 0.27
CA TRP A 11 3.79 20.76 1.39
C TRP A 11 5.18 21.37 1.26
N GLU A 12 5.76 21.43 0.06
CA GLU A 12 7.10 22.01 -0.14
C GLU A 12 7.18 23.52 0.19
N HIS A 13 6.05 24.23 0.12
CA HIS A 13 5.96 25.69 0.32
C HIS A 13 5.55 26.11 1.75
N LEU A 14 5.22 25.16 2.63
CA LEU A 14 4.72 25.48 3.99
C LEU A 14 5.82 25.88 5.01
N GLY A 15 7.09 25.71 4.69
CA GLY A 15 8.18 25.97 5.65
C GLY A 15 9.56 26.01 5.00
N ASN A 16 10.55 26.49 5.76
CA ASN A 16 11.93 26.66 5.31
C ASN A 16 12.95 26.21 6.38
N GLY A 17 12.77 25.00 6.92
CA GLY A 17 13.70 24.42 7.89
C GLY A 17 15.00 23.89 7.26
N PRO A 18 16.10 23.73 8.03
CA PRO A 18 17.40 23.26 7.51
C PRO A 18 17.35 21.83 6.93
N MET A 19 16.43 20.98 7.42
CA MET A 19 16.19 19.62 6.90
C MET A 19 15.07 19.56 5.84
N TRP A 20 14.40 20.67 5.56
CA TRP A 20 13.22 20.73 4.69
C TRP A 20 13.53 20.30 3.25
N ASN A 21 14.69 20.71 2.72
CA ASN A 21 15.10 20.31 1.38
C ASN A 21 15.36 18.80 1.25
N LYS A 22 15.87 18.15 2.30
CA LYS A 22 16.27 16.73 2.25
C LYS A 22 15.11 15.77 2.50
N VAL A 23 14.18 16.16 3.36
CA VAL A 23 13.05 15.31 3.77
C VAL A 23 11.80 15.69 3.00
N VAL A 24 11.41 16.96 3.05
CA VAL A 24 10.14 17.42 2.50
C VAL A 24 10.18 17.52 0.98
N LYS A 25 11.17 18.22 0.40
CA LYS A 25 11.24 18.33 -1.07
C LYS A 25 11.46 16.99 -1.75
N ARG A 26 12.34 16.15 -1.18
CA ARG A 26 12.55 14.78 -1.66
C ARG A 26 11.25 13.97 -1.68
N ASN A 27 10.45 14.04 -0.61
CA ASN A 27 9.15 13.36 -0.57
C ASN A 27 8.15 13.96 -1.57
N ALA A 28 8.14 15.29 -1.74
CA ALA A 28 7.29 15.94 -2.74
C ALA A 28 7.64 15.52 -4.17
N ASP A 29 8.93 15.42 -4.52
CA ASP A 29 9.39 14.97 -5.83
C ASP A 29 9.05 13.50 -6.09
N LEU A 30 9.20 12.63 -5.09
CA LEU A 30 8.73 11.24 -5.15
C LEU A 30 7.21 11.18 -5.34
N CYS A 31 6.47 12.09 -4.72
CA CYS A 31 5.01 12.18 -4.89
C CYS A 31 4.59 12.62 -6.29
N LYS A 32 5.33 13.57 -6.89
CA LYS A 32 5.12 14.00 -8.28
C LYS A 32 5.37 12.83 -9.24
N LEU A 33 6.43 12.06 -9.02
CA LEU A 33 6.79 10.91 -9.85
C LEU A 33 5.85 9.71 -9.67
N SER A 34 5.38 9.45 -8.45
CA SER A 34 4.49 8.32 -8.13
C SER A 34 2.99 8.65 -8.27
N MET A 35 2.64 9.89 -8.61
CA MET A 35 1.25 10.35 -8.71
C MET A 35 0.41 9.47 -9.66
N TRP A 36 0.97 9.11 -10.82
CA TRP A 36 0.28 8.24 -11.78
C TRP A 36 0.09 6.81 -11.26
N ARG A 37 1.02 6.30 -10.45
CA ARG A 37 0.95 4.97 -9.82
C ARG A 37 -0.16 4.91 -8.78
N ASN A 38 -0.31 5.99 -8.00
CA ASN A 38 -1.40 6.13 -7.03
C ASN A 38 -2.76 6.29 -7.70
N MET A 39 -2.82 6.97 -8.87
CA MET A 39 -4.07 7.12 -9.64
C MET A 39 -4.53 5.80 -10.27
N LEU A 40 -3.60 4.96 -10.71
CA LEU A 40 -3.90 3.64 -11.26
C LEU A 40 -4.00 2.54 -10.20
N TYR A 41 -3.82 2.86 -8.91
CA TYR A 41 -3.79 1.89 -7.81
C TYR A 41 -2.78 0.73 -8.01
N VAL A 42 -1.66 0.99 -8.71
CA VAL A 42 -0.58 0.02 -8.99
C VAL A 42 0.63 0.19 -8.08
N GLN A 43 0.51 1.05 -7.06
CA GLN A 43 1.59 1.36 -6.12
C GLN A 43 2.07 0.16 -5.28
N ASN A 44 1.34 -0.96 -5.26
CA ASN A 44 1.73 -2.18 -4.54
C ASN A 44 2.95 -2.88 -5.15
N PHE A 45 3.21 -2.71 -6.45
CA PHE A 45 4.30 -3.40 -7.15
C PHE A 45 5.67 -2.74 -6.96
N TYR A 46 5.72 -1.59 -6.28
CA TYR A 46 6.94 -0.81 -6.12
C TYR A 46 7.43 -0.87 -4.66
N PRO A 47 8.75 -0.77 -4.45
CA PRO A 47 9.34 -0.81 -3.12
C PRO A 47 8.94 0.41 -2.28
N PHE A 48 8.93 0.26 -0.95
CA PHE A 48 8.42 1.26 -0.01
C PHE A 48 9.15 2.62 -0.10
N GLU A 49 10.43 2.61 -0.51
CA GLU A 49 11.25 3.82 -0.63
C GLU A 49 10.76 4.79 -1.73
N GLU A 50 9.97 4.30 -2.69
CA GLU A 50 9.39 5.12 -3.77
C GLU A 50 7.93 5.54 -3.51
N MET A 51 7.39 5.20 -2.33
CA MET A 51 6.01 5.51 -1.98
C MET A 51 5.87 6.89 -1.31
N CYS A 52 4.98 7.73 -1.85
CA CYS A 52 4.70 9.04 -1.26
C CYS A 52 3.96 8.98 0.09
N ALA A 53 3.04 8.01 0.26
CA ALA A 53 2.27 7.85 1.48
C ALA A 53 1.88 6.39 1.69
N THR A 54 2.33 5.77 2.78
CA THR A 54 2.01 4.37 3.12
C THR A 54 0.51 4.11 3.25
N HIS A 55 -0.28 5.08 3.70
CA HIS A 55 -1.74 4.98 3.76
C HIS A 55 -2.41 4.77 2.38
N THR A 56 -1.80 5.27 1.30
CA THR A 56 -2.34 5.06 -0.06
C THR A 56 -2.20 3.62 -0.55
N HIS A 57 -1.25 2.88 0.02
CA HIS A 57 -1.02 1.49 -0.32
C HIS A 57 -2.18 0.59 0.12
N GLN A 58 -2.72 0.84 1.32
CA GLN A 58 -3.90 0.12 1.81
C GLN A 58 -5.12 0.41 0.94
N LEU A 59 -5.31 1.68 0.52
CA LEU A 59 -6.42 2.06 -0.37
C LEU A 59 -6.33 1.36 -1.74
N ALA A 60 -5.12 1.19 -2.28
CA ALA A 60 -4.91 0.48 -3.54
C ALA A 60 -5.27 -1.00 -3.43
N LEU A 61 -4.89 -1.66 -2.33
CA LEU A 61 -5.26 -3.04 -2.05
C LEU A 61 -6.78 -3.19 -1.93
N ASP A 62 -7.43 -2.31 -1.15
CA ASP A 62 -8.88 -2.38 -0.93
C ASP A 62 -9.67 -2.26 -2.25
N MET A 63 -9.22 -1.43 -3.18
CA MET A 63 -9.83 -1.33 -4.52
C MET A 63 -9.67 -2.61 -5.34
N GLN A 64 -8.47 -3.21 -5.33
CA GLN A 64 -8.21 -4.47 -6.06
C GLN A 64 -9.05 -5.62 -5.49
N LEU A 65 -9.11 -5.75 -4.16
CA LEU A 65 -9.95 -6.73 -3.48
C LEU A 65 -11.44 -6.50 -3.75
N SER A 66 -11.88 -5.24 -3.79
CA SER A 66 -13.27 -4.89 -4.12
C SER A 66 -13.63 -5.27 -5.57
N LEU A 67 -12.68 -5.21 -6.50
CA LEU A 67 -12.87 -5.62 -7.89
C LEU A 67 -12.90 -7.15 -8.06
N VAL A 68 -12.13 -7.88 -7.25
CA VAL A 68 -12.09 -9.35 -7.25
C VAL A 68 -13.24 -9.98 -6.45
N ALA A 69 -13.89 -9.23 -5.56
CA ALA A 69 -14.99 -9.74 -4.74
C ALA A 69 -16.22 -10.23 -5.54
N PRO A 70 -16.76 -9.50 -6.53
CA PRO A 70 -17.91 -9.96 -7.33
C PRO A 70 -17.69 -11.32 -8.04
N PRO A 71 -16.57 -11.56 -8.76
CA PRO A 71 -16.35 -12.87 -9.38
C PRO A 71 -16.16 -13.99 -8.36
N LEU A 72 -15.54 -13.72 -7.20
CA LEU A 72 -15.47 -14.69 -6.10
C LEU A 72 -16.86 -15.07 -5.58
N VAL A 73 -17.72 -14.08 -5.36
CA VAL A 73 -19.10 -14.31 -4.92
C VAL A 73 -19.89 -15.07 -6.00
N TYR A 74 -19.70 -14.75 -7.27
CA TYR A 74 -20.32 -15.48 -8.37
C TYR A 74 -19.91 -16.96 -8.41
N LEU A 75 -18.63 -17.27 -8.23
CA LEU A 75 -18.13 -18.65 -8.15
C LEU A 75 -18.71 -19.40 -6.93
N LEU A 76 -18.90 -18.70 -5.81
CA LEU A 76 -19.52 -19.26 -4.61
C LEU A 76 -20.99 -19.62 -4.86
N PHE A 77 -21.72 -18.83 -5.67
CA PHE A 77 -23.08 -19.13 -6.09
C PHE A 77 -23.17 -20.36 -7.00
N LEU A 78 -22.20 -20.58 -7.89
CA LEU A 78 -22.19 -21.76 -8.77
C LEU A 78 -21.87 -23.05 -8.00
N SER A 79 -20.95 -22.97 -7.03
CA SER A 79 -20.55 -24.14 -6.26
C SER A 79 -20.01 -23.75 -4.88
N GLN A 80 -20.86 -23.91 -3.87
CA GLN A 80 -20.57 -23.48 -2.50
C GLN A 80 -19.33 -24.17 -1.91
N GLY A 81 -19.11 -25.45 -2.24
CA GLY A 81 -17.93 -26.20 -1.77
C GLY A 81 -16.61 -25.69 -2.35
N TRP A 82 -16.53 -25.50 -3.66
CA TRP A 82 -15.32 -25.01 -4.33
C TRP A 82 -15.02 -23.55 -3.98
N GLY A 83 -16.05 -22.70 -3.86
CA GLY A 83 -15.87 -21.31 -3.44
C GLY A 83 -15.29 -21.19 -2.02
N ILE A 84 -15.79 -21.97 -1.05
CA ILE A 84 -15.26 -21.98 0.32
C ILE A 84 -13.81 -22.49 0.35
N LEU A 85 -13.51 -23.58 -0.38
CA LEU A 85 -12.16 -24.14 -0.44
C LEU A 85 -11.17 -23.12 -1.06
N LEU A 86 -11.57 -22.41 -2.10
CA LEU A 86 -10.75 -21.39 -2.74
C LEU A 86 -10.49 -20.20 -1.80
N ILE A 87 -11.49 -19.72 -1.06
CA ILE A 87 -11.30 -18.63 -0.08
C ILE A 87 -10.40 -19.07 1.08
N ALA A 88 -10.62 -20.28 1.61
CA ALA A 88 -9.84 -20.82 2.72
C ALA A 88 -8.36 -20.98 2.33
N THR A 89 -8.09 -21.54 1.14
CA THR A 89 -6.73 -21.69 0.62
C THR A 89 -6.05 -20.34 0.39
N LEU A 90 -6.74 -19.36 -0.20
CA LEU A 90 -6.21 -18.00 -0.36
C LEU A 90 -5.83 -17.37 0.98
N GLN A 91 -6.63 -17.54 2.03
CA GLN A 91 -6.29 -17.00 3.34
C GLN A 91 -5.10 -17.69 3.99
N VAL A 92 -5.01 -19.01 3.89
CA VAL A 92 -3.84 -19.76 4.39
C VAL A 92 -2.57 -19.30 3.67
N ILE A 93 -2.63 -19.13 2.34
CA ILE A 93 -1.51 -18.62 1.54
C ILE A 93 -1.12 -17.19 1.96
N SER A 94 -2.10 -16.30 2.13
CA SER A 94 -1.87 -14.92 2.59
C SER A 94 -1.16 -14.87 3.94
N VAL A 95 -1.61 -15.67 4.92
CA VAL A 95 -0.99 -15.75 6.25
C VAL A 95 0.43 -16.33 6.15
N ALA A 96 0.62 -17.40 5.39
CA ALA A 96 1.92 -18.04 5.22
C ALA A 96 2.95 -17.10 4.56
N LEU A 97 2.56 -16.37 3.51
CA LEU A 97 3.41 -15.40 2.85
C LEU A 97 3.79 -14.24 3.78
N ARG A 98 2.82 -13.67 4.49
CA ARG A 98 3.08 -12.60 5.47
C ARG A 98 4.04 -13.07 6.57
N TYR A 99 3.84 -14.29 7.06
CA TYR A 99 4.73 -14.89 8.05
C TYR A 99 6.15 -15.08 7.48
N TYR A 100 6.25 -15.63 6.27
CA TYR A 100 7.53 -15.86 5.59
C TYR A 100 8.32 -14.55 5.41
N VAL A 101 7.68 -13.51 4.88
CA VAL A 101 8.28 -12.19 4.67
C VAL A 101 8.69 -11.57 6.01
N SER A 102 7.83 -11.65 7.03
CA SER A 102 8.12 -11.11 8.37
C SER A 102 9.38 -11.75 8.99
N VAL A 103 9.57 -13.05 8.80
CA VAL A 103 10.74 -13.78 9.33
C VAL A 103 12.02 -13.45 8.54
N GLN A 104 11.94 -13.33 7.21
CA GLN A 104 13.06 -12.97 6.34
C GLN A 104 13.56 -11.55 6.63
N ASP A 105 12.66 -10.58 6.60
CA ASP A 105 13.02 -9.17 6.69
C ASP A 105 13.22 -8.68 8.13
N LYS A 106 13.07 -9.57 9.13
CA LYS A 106 13.14 -9.26 10.58
C LYS A 106 12.26 -8.06 10.96
N LEU A 107 11.12 -7.90 10.29
CA LEU A 107 10.19 -6.82 10.59
C LEU A 107 9.56 -7.09 11.96
N SER A 108 9.77 -6.19 12.92
CA SER A 108 9.08 -6.28 14.21
C SER A 108 7.57 -6.15 13.99
N PRO A 109 6.74 -7.07 14.52
CA PRO A 109 5.27 -6.99 14.39
C PRO A 109 4.66 -5.80 15.17
N LEU A 110 5.51 -5.05 15.87
CA LEU A 110 5.20 -3.86 16.64
C LEU A 110 6.11 -2.73 16.13
N LEU A 111 5.49 -1.72 15.51
CA LEU A 111 5.92 -0.32 15.38
C LEU A 111 7.44 -0.07 15.50
N TYR A 112 8.15 -0.01 14.36
CA TYR A 112 9.42 0.73 14.29
C TYR A 112 9.11 2.21 14.03
N ASN A 113 8.50 2.89 15.02
CA ASN A 113 8.67 4.33 15.14
C ASN A 113 9.94 4.55 15.95
N GLY A 114 11.03 4.86 15.25
CA GLY A 114 12.29 5.24 15.85
C GLY A 114 12.11 6.27 16.97
N ILE A 115 12.30 5.80 18.20
CA ILE A 115 12.80 6.62 19.29
C ILE A 115 14.06 5.89 19.76
N THR A 116 15.18 6.24 19.15
CA THR A 116 16.48 6.29 19.82
C THR A 116 16.93 7.74 19.74
#